data_AF-A0A7W2QLX7-F1
#
_entry.id   AF-A0A7W2QLX7-F1
#
_cell.length_a   1.000
_cell.length_b   1.000
_cell.length_c   1.000
_cell.angle_alpha   90.00
_cell.angle_beta   90.00
_cell.angle_gamma   90.00
#
_symmetry.space_group_name_H-M   'P 1'
#
loop_
_entity.id
_entity.type
_entity.pdbx_description
1 polymer ?
#
loop_
_entity_poly.entity_id
_entity_poly.type
_entity_poly.pdbx_seq_one_letter_code
_entity_poly.pdbx_strand_id
1 'polypeptide(L)' 'RMEIEVLISTENDKDFENNMATIRAEERLAFAIYRDEAFVTGPLVTP' A
#
# COMPACT_ATOMS: atom_id res chain seq x y z
N ARG A 1 -0.78 14.54 1.75
CA ARG A 1 0.07 13.33 1.57
C ARG A 1 0.32 12.78 2.96
N MET A 2 0.11 11.48 3.15
CA MET A 2 0.52 10.77 4.36
C MET A 2 1.71 9.92 3.97
N GLU A 3 2.88 10.17 4.58
CA GLU A 3 4.06 9.34 4.40
C GLU A 3 3.88 7.97 5.05
N ILE A 4 4.82 7.05 4.84
CA ILE A 4 4.72 5.71 5.39
C ILE A 4 4.70 5.76 6.92
N GLU A 5 3.65 5.22 7.52
CA GLU A 5 3.48 5.11 8.96
C GLU A 5 3.42 3.63 9.35
N VAL A 6 4.28 3.23 10.28
CA VAL A 6 4.31 1.88 10.84
C VAL A 6 3.93 1.97 12.31
N LEU A 7 2.84 1.32 12.68
CA LEU A 7 2.31 1.27 14.04
C LEU A 7 2.16 -0.17 14.49
N ILE A 8 2.42 -0.41 15.76
CA ILE A 8 2.29 -1.73 16.39
C ILE A 8 1.28 -1.61 17.52
N SER A 9 0.30 -2.50 17.56
CA SER A 9 -0.69 -2.60 18.62
C SER A 9 -0.61 -3.97 19.28
N THR A 10 -0.46 -3.98 20.60
CA THR A 10 -0.52 -5.18 21.44
C THR A 10 -1.91 -5.41 22.05
N GLU A 11 -2.85 -4.49 21.81
CA GLU A 11 -4.18 -4.46 22.43
C GLU A 11 -5.30 -4.47 21.38
N ASN A 12 -5.00 -4.84 20.13
CA ASN A 12 -5.99 -4.92 19.08
C ASN A 12 -6.89 -6.15 19.27
N ASP A 13 -8.18 -5.95 19.52
CA ASP A 13 -9.21 -6.98 19.75
C ASP A 13 -8.82 -8.03 20.82
N LYS A 14 -8.20 -9.15 20.41
CA LYS A 14 -7.76 -10.24 21.31
C LYS A 14 -6.26 -10.47 21.31
N ASP A 15 -5.49 -9.50 20.81
CA ASP A 15 -4.03 -9.59 20.72
C ASP A 15 -3.40 -9.77 22.10
N PHE A 16 -3.90 -9.06 23.10
CA PHE A 16 -3.40 -9.18 24.47
C PHE A 16 -3.66 -10.58 25.07
N GLU A 17 -4.87 -11.11 24.91
CA GLU A 17 -5.26 -12.41 25.48
C GLU A 17 -4.54 -13.58 24.79
N ASN A 18 -4.26 -13.46 23.50
CA ASN A 18 -3.61 -14.51 22.70
C ASN A 18 -2.09 -14.32 22.55
N ASN A 19 -1.51 -13.35 23.25
CA ASN A 19 -0.08 -13.01 23.14
C ASN A 19 0.36 -12.76 21.69
N MET A 20 -0.45 -11.99 20.95
CA MET A 20 -0.19 -11.55 19.59
C MET A 20 0.03 -10.03 19.57
N ALA A 21 0.59 -9.53 18.47
CA ALA A 21 0.71 -8.11 18.20
C ALA A 21 0.40 -7.83 16.73
N THR A 22 -0.45 -6.85 16.47
CA THR A 22 -0.81 -6.41 15.12
C THR A 22 0.12 -5.28 14.68
N ILE A 23 0.74 -5.42 13.51
CA ILE A 23 1.53 -4.37 12.85
C ILE A 23 0.72 -3.81 11.68
N ARG A 24 0.54 -2.49 11.65
CA ARG A 24 -0.14 -1.76 10.58
C ARG A 24 0.86 -0.81 9.90
N ALA A 25 1.13 -1.06 8.62
CA ALA A 25 1.93 -0.19 7.77
C ALA A 25 1.03 0.46 6.71
N GLU A 26 0.87 1.78 6.75
CA GLU A 26 -0.01 2.52 5.84
C GLU A 26 0.71 3.71 5.19
N GLU A 27 0.38 3.96 3.93
CA GLU A 27 0.72 5.18 3.21
C GLU A 27 -0.50 5.65 2.43
N ARG A 28 -0.76 6.96 2.36
CA ARG A 28 -1.87 7.51 1.55
C ARG A 28 -1.33 8.39 0.44
N LEU A 29 -1.51 7.92 -0.79
CA LEU A 29 -1.14 8.62 -2.02
C LEU A 29 -2.35 8.81 -2.93
N ALA A 30 -2.21 9.75 -3.88
CA ALA A 30 -3.13 9.94 -4.99
C ALA A 30 -2.32 9.92 -6.30
N PHE A 31 -2.88 9.30 -7.34
CA PHE A 31 -2.26 9.23 -8.66
C PHE A 31 -3.14 9.96 -9.67
N ALA A 32 -2.56 10.92 -10.39
CA ALA A 32 -3.26 11.71 -11.39
C ALA A 32 -2.58 11.55 -12.75
N ILE A 33 -3.38 11.22 -13.77
CA ILE A 33 -2.95 11.18 -15.16
C ILE A 33 -3.44 12.45 -15.83
N TYR A 34 -2.52 13.33 -16.22
CA TYR A 34 -2.85 14.59 -16.90
C TYR A 34 -3.06 14.41 -18.40
N ARG A 35 -2.46 13.37 -18.99
CA ARG A 35 -2.53 13.05 -20.41
C ARG A 35 -2.29 11.56 -20.60
N ASP A 36 -3.34 10.84 -20.96
CA ASP A 36 -3.34 9.39 -21.11
C ASP A 36 -2.56 8.93 -22.35
N GLU A 37 -2.67 9.66 -23.47
CA GLU A 37 -1.95 9.36 -24.72
C GLU A 37 -0.41 9.42 -24.61
N ALA A 38 0.13 9.96 -23.50
CA ALA A 38 1.57 9.91 -23.23
C ALA A 38 2.07 8.52 -22.82
N PHE A 39 1.17 7.61 -22.42
CA PHE A 39 1.50 6.23 -22.11
C PHE A 39 1.33 5.36 -23.35
N VAL A 40 2.45 4.86 -23.90
CA VAL A 40 2.44 3.93 -25.03
C VAL A 40 2.73 2.52 -24.53
N THR A 41 1.84 1.57 -24.81
CA THR A 41 2.00 0.15 -24.46
C THR A 41 1.76 -0.73 -25.68
N GLY A 42 2.39 -1.90 -25.74
CA GLY A 42 2.26 -2.83 -26.86
C GLY A 42 2.95 -4.17 -26.59
N PRO A 43 2.50 -5.26 -27.22
CA PRO A 43 3.10 -6.59 -27.05
C PRO A 43 4.49 -6.64 -27.71
N LEU A 44 5.41 -7.35 -27.06
CA LEU A 44 6.67 -7.76 -27.70
C LEU A 44 6.37 -8.91 -28.65
N VAL A 45 6.59 -8.70 -29.95
CA VAL A 45 6.46 -9.74 -30.98
C VAL A 45 7.83 -10.32 -31.30
N THR A 46 7.98 -11.62 -31.12
CA THR A 46 9.11 -12.41 -31.65
C THR A 46 8.73 -12.87 -33.07
N PRO A 47 9.68 -12.96 -34.01
CA PRO A 47 9.41 -13.41 -35.38
C PRO A 47 8.75 -14.79 -35.48
#